data_AF-A0A5P9EX70-F1
#
_entry.id   AF-A0A5P9EX70-F1
#
_cell.length_a   1.000
_cell.length_b   1.000
_cell.length_c   1.000
_cell.angle_alpha   90.00
_cell.angle_beta   90.00
_cell.angle_gamma   90.00
#
_symmetry.space_group_name_H-M   'P 1'
#
loop_
_entity.id
_entity.type
_entity.pdbx_description
1 polymer ?
#
loop_
_entity_poly.entity_id
_entity_poly.type
_entity_poly.pdbx_seq_one_letter_code
_entity_poly.pdbx_strand_id
1 'polypeptide(L)'
;MKNSRKIIFGLLLTFIAFGVLEAFFPGESNGLGLFHGLVILSFLFWWIGVHASENGIIAPKGSKILTLLVPPLGLPYYFYKGYGFKKGSILVAVALLLFVLALGMYILGFGAANQLNT
;
A
#
# COMPACT_ATOMS: atom_id res chain seq x y z
N MET A 1 4.70 18.41 -3.27
CA MET A 1 4.45 17.18 -2.50
C MET A 1 5.68 16.27 -2.58
N LYS A 2 6.16 15.73 -1.45
CA LYS A 2 7.24 14.74 -1.41
C LYS A 2 6.93 13.54 -2.32
N ASN A 3 7.93 12.96 -2.98
CA ASN A 3 7.79 11.82 -3.87
C ASN A 3 7.28 10.58 -3.14
N SER A 4 7.69 10.36 -1.88
CA SER A 4 7.11 9.27 -1.07
C SER A 4 5.58 9.38 -0.95
N ARG A 5 5.04 10.60 -0.81
CA ARG A 5 3.59 10.82 -0.77
C ARG A 5 2.92 10.59 -2.12
N LYS A 6 3.60 10.94 -3.23
CA LYS A 6 3.11 10.61 -4.58
C LYS A 6 2.99 9.09 -4.78
N ILE A 7 3.94 8.32 -4.27
CA ILE A 7 3.90 6.85 -4.33
C ILE A 7 2.71 6.32 -3.53
N ILE A 8 2.49 6.78 -2.30
CA ILE A 8 1.30 6.38 -1.51
C ILE A 8 0.00 6.80 -2.20
N PHE A 9 -0.05 8.00 -2.77
CA PHE A 9 -1.23 8.44 -3.51
C PHE A 9 -1.50 7.55 -4.73
N GLY A 10 -0.46 7.24 -5.52
CA GLY A 10 -0.57 6.30 -6.63
C GLY A 10 -1.02 4.91 -6.17
N LEU A 11 -0.47 4.41 -5.06
CA LEU A 11 -0.92 3.16 -4.43
C LEU A 11 -2.41 3.21 -4.11
N LEU A 12 -2.90 4.26 -3.47
CA LEU A 12 -4.33 4.42 -3.16
C LEU A 12 -5.20 4.43 -4.41
N LEU A 13 -4.76 5.07 -5.50
CA LEU A 13 -5.48 5.05 -6.77
C LEU A 13 -5.62 3.64 -7.35
N THR A 14 -4.63 2.76 -7.13
CA THR A 14 -4.74 1.36 -7.60
C THR A 14 -5.91 0.64 -6.93
N PHE A 15 -6.24 0.92 -5.68
CA PHE A 15 -7.37 0.27 -5.00
C PHE A 15 -8.71 0.61 -5.66
N ILE A 16 -8.92 1.87 -6.04
CA ILE A 16 -10.12 2.26 -6.80
C ILE A 16 -10.11 1.56 -8.16
N ALA A 17 -9.00 1.66 -8.89
CA ALA A 17 -8.90 1.13 -10.25
C ALA A 17 -9.18 -0.38 -10.29
N PHE A 18 -8.60 -1.15 -9.36
CA PHE A 18 -8.83 -2.59 -9.28
C PHE A 18 -10.22 -2.96 -8.78
N GLY A 19 -10.79 -2.20 -7.84
CA GLY A 19 -12.19 -2.38 -7.46
C GLY A 19 -13.14 -2.22 -8.65
N VAL A 20 -12.92 -1.19 -9.46
CA VAL A 20 -13.67 -0.98 -10.71
C VAL A 20 -13.44 -2.12 -11.70
N LEU A 21 -12.18 -2.51 -11.97
CA LEU A 21 -11.86 -3.59 -12.90
C LEU A 21 -12.50 -4.92 -12.49
N GLU A 22 -12.45 -5.27 -11.21
CA GLU A 22 -13.02 -6.53 -10.73
C GLU A 22 -14.55 -6.57 -10.88
N ALA A 23 -15.24 -5.43 -10.78
CA ALA A 23 -16.67 -5.35 -11.06
C ALA A 23 -17.03 -5.57 -12.55
N PHE A 24 -16.14 -5.18 -13.48
CA PHE A 24 -16.32 -5.43 -14.92
C PHE A 24 -15.90 -6.84 -15.33
N PHE A 25 -15.01 -7.49 -14.57
CA PHE A 25 -14.47 -8.81 -14.86
C PHE A 25 -14.59 -9.75 -13.65
N PRO A 26 -15.80 -10.05 -13.15
CA PRO A 26 -16.00 -10.83 -11.92
C PRO A 26 -15.46 -12.26 -12.00
N GLY A 27 -15.34 -12.84 -13.20
CA GLY A 27 -14.73 -14.15 -13.43
C GLY A 27 -13.20 -14.19 -13.26
N GLU A 28 -12.54 -13.03 -13.25
CA GLU A 28 -11.08 -12.90 -13.21
C GLU A 28 -10.55 -12.41 -11.84
N SER A 29 -11.41 -12.36 -10.81
CA SER A 29 -11.11 -11.81 -9.48
C SER A 29 -9.81 -12.34 -8.88
N ASN A 30 -9.56 -13.65 -8.96
CA ASN A 30 -8.33 -14.26 -8.43
C ASN A 30 -7.06 -13.75 -9.16
N GLY A 31 -7.12 -13.64 -10.49
CA GLY A 31 -5.99 -13.17 -11.31
C GLY A 31 -5.73 -11.68 -11.10
N LEU A 32 -6.80 -10.88 -11.09
CA LEU A 32 -6.74 -9.45 -10.81
C LEU A 32 -6.24 -9.16 -9.40
N GLY A 33 -6.70 -9.92 -8.40
CA GLY A 33 -6.25 -9.80 -7.01
C GLY A 33 -4.77 -10.13 -6.85
N LEU A 34 -4.28 -11.19 -7.49
CA LEU A 34 -2.86 -11.53 -7.49
C LEU A 34 -2.02 -10.42 -8.15
N PHE A 35 -2.46 -9.93 -9.30
CA PHE A 35 -1.78 -8.84 -10.00
C PHE A 35 -1.78 -7.55 -9.18
N HIS A 36 -2.91 -7.18 -8.56
CA HIS A 36 -3.01 -6.02 -7.68
C HIS A 36 -2.05 -6.15 -6.49
N GLY A 37 -1.98 -7.35 -5.89
CA GLY A 37 -1.00 -7.66 -4.85
C GLY A 37 0.43 -7.35 -5.28
N LEU A 38 0.86 -7.81 -6.45
CA LEU A 38 2.20 -7.52 -6.99
C LEU A 38 2.43 -6.01 -7.21
N VAL A 39 1.41 -5.29 -7.66
CA VAL A 39 1.47 -3.82 -7.80
C VAL A 39 1.67 -3.17 -6.43
N ILE A 40 0.85 -3.53 -5.43
CA ILE A 40 0.97 -3.02 -4.05
C ILE A 40 2.39 -3.25 -3.50
N LEU A 41 2.90 -4.48 -3.63
CA LEU A 41 4.24 -4.86 -3.18
C LEU A 41 5.34 -4.02 -3.84
N SER A 42 5.23 -3.78 -5.14
CA SER A 42 6.17 -2.95 -5.90
C SER A 42 6.17 -1.50 -5.41
N PHE A 43 4.98 -0.91 -5.19
CA PHE A 43 4.83 0.42 -4.63
C PHE A 43 5.47 0.54 -3.24
N LEU A 44 5.23 -0.43 -2.35
CA LEU A 44 5.79 -0.45 -1.00
C LEU A 44 7.32 -0.58 -1.01
N PHE A 45 7.87 -1.44 -1.86
CA PHE A 45 9.32 -1.61 -2.01
C PHE A 45 10.00 -0.28 -2.40
N TRP A 46 9.43 0.41 -3.38
CA TRP A 46 9.95 1.68 -3.88
C TRP A 46 9.77 2.79 -2.84
N TRP A 47 8.60 2.82 -2.19
CA TRP A 47 8.26 3.80 -1.17
C TRP A 47 9.26 3.82 -0.03
N ILE A 48 9.67 2.66 0.51
CA ILE A 48 10.65 2.60 1.62
C ILE A 48 11.94 3.32 1.28
N GLY A 49 12.46 3.13 0.07
CA GLY A 49 13.70 3.78 -0.37
C GLY A 49 13.56 5.29 -0.48
N VAL A 50 12.50 5.75 -1.15
CA VAL A 50 12.23 7.17 -1.34
C VAL A 50 11.92 7.86 -0.01
N HIS A 51 11.08 7.24 0.82
CA HIS A 51 10.72 7.76 2.13
C HIS A 51 11.94 7.87 3.06
N ALA A 52 12.83 6.87 3.06
CA ALA A 52 14.06 6.92 3.85
C ALA A 52 14.94 8.10 3.43
N SER A 53 15.18 8.24 2.11
CA SER A 53 15.97 9.34 1.55
C SER A 53 15.38 10.72 1.87
N GLU A 54 14.07 10.89 1.77
CA GLU A 54 13.39 12.18 1.98
C GLU A 54 13.27 12.59 3.45
N ASN A 55 13.53 11.67 4.38
CA ASN A 55 13.49 11.94 5.82
C ASN A 55 14.85 11.79 6.48
N GLY A 56 15.93 11.65 5.69
CA GLY A 56 17.30 11.57 6.20
C GLY A 56 17.56 10.37 7.12
N ILE A 57 16.81 9.28 6.95
CA ILE A 57 17.02 8.04 7.71
C ILE A 57 17.73 7.01 6.84
N ILE A 58 18.64 6.25 7.46
CA ILE A 58 19.22 5.07 6.81
C ILE A 58 18.17 3.98 6.82
N ALA A 59 17.77 3.50 5.64
CA ALA A 59 16.81 2.40 5.55
C ALA A 59 17.38 1.16 6.27
N PRO A 60 16.69 0.58 7.26
CA PRO A 60 17.16 -0.61 7.96
C PRO A 60 17.46 -1.75 6.98
N LYS A 61 18.57 -2.47 7.20
CA LYS A 61 18.99 -3.57 6.32
C LYS A 61 17.87 -4.59 6.18
N GLY A 62 17.54 -4.96 4.95
CA GLY A 62 16.48 -5.93 4.65
C GLY A 62 15.05 -5.42 4.76
N SER A 63 14.80 -4.18 5.22
CA SER A 63 13.44 -3.63 5.35
C SER A 63 12.63 -3.69 4.06
N LYS A 64 13.23 -3.32 2.92
CA LYS A 64 12.58 -3.40 1.61
C LYS A 64 12.16 -4.83 1.23
N ILE A 65 13.05 -5.80 1.42
CA ILE A 65 12.79 -7.21 1.09
C ILE A 65 11.74 -7.79 2.05
N LEU A 66 11.85 -7.49 3.34
CA LEU A 66 10.88 -7.94 4.33
C LEU A 66 9.49 -7.36 4.05
N THR A 67 9.39 -6.09 3.64
CA THR A 67 8.11 -5.50 3.23
C THR A 67 7.59 -6.08 1.93
N LEU A 68 8.46 -6.46 0.99
CA LEU A 68 8.06 -7.12 -0.24
C LEU A 68 7.49 -8.52 0.01
N LEU A 69 8.09 -9.28 0.94
CA LEU A 69 7.67 -10.65 1.24
C LEU A 69 6.50 -10.71 2.22
N VAL A 70 6.56 -9.89 3.27
CA VAL A 70 5.59 -9.88 4.37
C VAL A 70 5.33 -8.43 4.79
N PRO A 71 4.53 -7.65 4.04
CA PRO A 71 4.23 -6.25 4.35
C PRO A 71 3.79 -5.99 5.81
N PRO A 72 2.92 -6.84 6.41
CA PRO A 72 2.49 -6.65 7.80
C PRO A 72 3.62 -6.69 8.82
N LEU A 73 4.77 -7.31 8.50
CA LEU A 73 5.94 -7.36 9.37
C LEU A 73 7.02 -6.36 8.92
N GLY A 74 7.21 -6.20 7.62
CA GLY A 74 8.25 -5.34 7.07
C GLY A 74 8.05 -3.86 7.34
N LEU A 75 6.81 -3.36 7.25
CA LEU A 75 6.51 -1.96 7.56
C LEU A 75 6.73 -1.63 9.04
N PRO A 76 6.20 -2.41 10.01
CA PRO A 76 6.55 -2.20 11.42
C PRO A 76 8.04 -2.29 11.69
N TYR A 77 8.73 -3.29 11.13
CA TYR A 77 10.19 -3.40 11.26
C TYR A 77 10.90 -2.13 10.77
N TYR A 78 10.54 -1.63 9.58
CA TYR A 78 11.07 -0.38 9.01
C TYR A 78 10.84 0.81 9.94
N PHE A 79 9.61 1.00 10.42
CA PHE A 79 9.26 2.14 11.27
C PHE A 79 9.95 2.08 12.63
N TYR A 80 9.97 0.91 13.28
CA TYR A 80 10.60 0.77 14.59
C TYR A 80 12.11 0.93 14.53
N LYS A 81 12.77 0.36 13.51
CA LYS A 81 14.22 0.51 13.36
C LYS A 81 14.62 1.89 12.85
N GLY A 82 13.81 2.54 12.01
CA GLY A 82 14.12 3.87 11.46
C GLY A 82 13.81 5.02 12.41
N TYR A 83 12.78 4.90 13.25
CA TYR A 83 12.25 6.02 14.05
C TYR A 83 12.16 5.75 15.56
N GLY A 84 12.50 4.54 16.02
CA GLY A 84 12.36 4.11 17.41
C GLY A 84 10.92 3.76 17.80
N PHE A 85 10.72 3.25 19.02
CA PHE A 85 9.43 2.68 19.44
C PHE A 85 8.28 3.71 19.43
N LYS A 86 8.47 4.88 20.05
CA LYS A 86 7.41 5.90 20.19
C LYS A 86 6.91 6.41 18.83
N LYS A 87 7.82 6.91 17.97
CA LYS A 87 7.45 7.40 16.64
C LYS A 87 7.06 6.26 15.70
N GLY A 88 7.72 5.11 15.81
CA GLY A 88 7.43 3.92 15.01
C GLY A 88 6.00 3.43 15.21
N SER A 89 5.51 3.35 16.45
CA SER A 89 4.13 2.94 16.74
C SER A 89 3.09 3.88 16.12
N ILE A 90 3.35 5.20 16.13
CA ILE A 90 2.47 6.18 15.48
C ILE A 90 2.45 5.95 13.97
N LEU A 91 3.61 5.72 13.35
CA LEU A 91 3.69 5.46 11.91
C LEU A 91 3.04 4.14 11.50
N VAL A 92 3.15 3.10 12.34
CA VAL A 92 2.42 1.84 12.15
C VAL A 92 0.91 2.07 12.20
N ALA A 93 0.42 2.82 13.21
CA ALA A 93 -0.99 3.14 13.32
C ALA A 93 -1.49 3.94 12.09
N VAL A 94 -0.73 4.92 11.63
CA VAL A 94 -1.04 5.68 10.40
C VAL A 94 -1.05 4.76 9.16
N ALA A 95 -0.11 3.84 9.05
CA ALA A 95 -0.08 2.88 7.94
C ALA A 95 -1.29 1.94 7.95
N LEU A 96 -1.73 1.49 9.14
CA LEU A 96 -2.96 0.70 9.28
C LEU A 96 -4.20 1.51 8.90
N LEU A 97 -4.30 2.77 9.33
CA LEU A 97 -5.41 3.65 8.92
C LEU A 97 -5.44 3.88 7.41
N LEU A 98 -4.28 4.09 6.78
CA LEU A 98 -4.17 4.20 5.33
C LEU A 98 -4.57 2.92 4.62
N PHE A 99 -4.24 1.75 5.18
CA PHE A 99 -4.67 0.47 4.63
C PHE A 99 -6.19 0.30 4.72
N VAL A 100 -6.81 0.63 5.86
CA VAL A 100 -8.28 0.62 6.01
C VAL A 100 -8.94 1.57 5.01
N LEU A 101 -8.38 2.77 4.84
CA LEU A 101 -8.85 3.72 3.83
C LEU A 101 -8.76 3.13 2.42
N ALA A 102 -7.64 2.49 2.08
CA ALA A 102 -7.45 1.85 0.79
C ALA A 102 -8.48 0.74 0.52
N LEU A 103 -8.79 -0.09 1.52
CA LEU A 103 -9.85 -1.09 1.44
C LEU A 103 -11.22 -0.44 1.22
N GLY A 104 -11.53 0.64 1.93
CA GLY A 104 -12.75 1.41 1.71
C GLY A 104 -12.85 1.94 0.27
N MET A 105 -11.75 2.46 -0.28
CA MET A 105 -11.68 2.95 -1.67
C MET A 105 -11.91 1.82 -2.69
N TYR A 106 -11.35 0.64 -2.44
CA TYR A 106 -11.62 -0.55 -3.26
C TYR A 106 -13.09 -0.94 -3.24
N ILE A 107 -13.69 -1.04 -2.05
CA ILE A 107 -15.11 -1.39 -1.89
C ILE A 107 -16.01 -0.37 -2.59
N LEU A 108 -15.71 0.92 -2.46
CA LEU A 108 -16.43 1.99 -3.15
C LEU A 108 -16.29 1.89 -4.67
N GLY A 109 -15.08 1.66 -5.19
CA GLY A 109 -14.84 1.48 -6.62
C GLY A 109 -15.60 0.29 -7.19
N PHE A 110 -15.53 -0.86 -6.51
CA PHE A 110 -16.27 -2.06 -6.88
C PHE A 110 -17.78 -1.85 -6.84
N GLY A 111 -18.32 -1.32 -5.74
CA GLY A 111 -19.75 -1.10 -5.58
C GLY A 111 -20.32 -0.09 -6.59
N ALA A 112 -19.62 1.01 -6.83
CA ALA A 112 -20.04 2.02 -7.80
C ALA A 112 -20.03 1.48 -9.23
N ALA A 113 -19.01 0.71 -9.62
CA ALA A 113 -18.94 0.10 -10.95
C ALA A 113 -19.99 -1.00 -11.13
N ASN A 114 -20.27 -1.78 -10.10
CA ASN A 114 -21.27 -2.85 -10.17
C ASN A 114 -22.70 -2.31 -10.39
N GLN A 115 -23.03 -1.13 -9.85
CA GLN A 115 -24.32 -0.46 -10.12
C GLN A 115 -24.49 -0.01 -11.57
N LEU A 116 -23.40 0.15 -12.34
CA LEU A 116 -23.46 0.51 -13.76
C LEU A 116 -23.65 -0.72 -14.66
N ASN A 117 -23.43 -1.92 -14.12
CA ASN A 117 -23.53 -3.19 -14.85
C ASN A 117 -24.88 -3.92 -14.63
N THR A 118 -25.76 -3.36 -13.78
CA THR A 118 -27.14 -3.82 -13.53
C THR A 118 -28.14 -2.96 -14.28
#